data_AF-A0A817DKR2-F1
#
_entry.id   AF-A0A817DKR2-F1
#
_cell.length_a   1.000
_cell.length_b   1.000
_cell.length_c   1.000
_cell.angle_alpha   90.00
_cell.angle_beta   90.00
_cell.angle_gamma   90.00
#
_symmetry.space_group_name_H-M   'P 1'
#
loop_
_entity.id
_entity.type
_entity.pdbx_description
1 polymer ?
#
loop_
_entity_poly.entity_id
_entity_poly.type
_entity_poly.pdbx_seq_one_letter_code
_entity_poly.pdbx_strand_id
1 'polypeptide(L)'
;MVHMTSTCSREQNNLPRLPVPTLAETARKYLKTVGPLLNNDEFNETKKIVEQFQHESEPLQELLLKRAQTEENWLSQWWLDKTYLEWRLNLPIFYNPAVVLPRQSYRNFDGQIQYAANFIHSILRYRSLIDDNQIPIDHFGSDPLCMDQYRKVLGICRIPAKSIDRLHLYKKDGHRHVAVFYRNNVNIIYRLPVYDDQGNKLSAEVIYTHLKKLPDLQESDEKQTLIGHLTADERQLWAPIYEQLSSIPENKNLFDTINDSLLVLCLDESYQSSNDKTTEEDNQKFVGLNFLHGGGTKNNTANRWFDKTLQVIVGPNGYSGLNYEHSLAEGGIITTLVDYALDYCKTAVPLVHTNQPSLLSKCRIVIPKEVEQSIIESEKRVNKFIENCDLIVHKYPEYGKDFAKQNKLSIDAIIQVALQVAYFRCVL
;
A
#
# COMPACT_ATOMS: atom_id res chain seq x y z
N MET A 1 8.20 -21.87 -7.90
CA MET A 1 9.01 -22.37 -6.78
C MET A 1 10.40 -21.73 -6.84
N VAL A 2 10.75 -20.94 -5.82
CA VAL A 2 12.11 -20.39 -5.62
C VAL A 2 12.84 -21.38 -4.71
N HIS A 3 14.06 -21.79 -5.08
CA HIS A 3 14.88 -22.62 -4.20
C HIS A 3 15.31 -21.77 -3.01
N MET A 4 14.75 -22.09 -1.84
CA MET A 4 15.09 -21.47 -0.58
C MET A 4 16.48 -21.96 -0.12
N THR A 5 17.27 -21.10 0.53
CA THR A 5 18.40 -21.58 1.32
C THR A 5 17.89 -22.52 2.43
N SER A 6 18.72 -23.49 2.83
CA SER A 6 18.24 -24.63 3.61
C SER A 6 17.62 -24.26 4.98
N THR A 7 17.96 -23.11 5.57
CA THR A 7 17.55 -22.73 6.92
C THR A 7 16.20 -21.99 6.95
N CYS A 8 16.04 -20.93 6.16
CA CYS A 8 14.76 -20.19 6.06
C CYS A 8 13.62 -21.08 5.51
N SER A 9 13.95 -21.98 4.58
CA SER A 9 13.02 -23.01 4.11
C SER A 9 12.56 -23.96 5.21
N ARG A 10 13.48 -24.42 6.05
CA ARG A 10 13.20 -25.40 7.09
C ARG A 10 12.34 -24.79 8.18
N GLU A 11 12.64 -23.57 8.61
CA GLU A 11 11.85 -22.90 9.64
C GLU A 11 10.43 -22.56 9.16
N GLN A 12 10.28 -22.04 7.94
CA GLN A 12 8.95 -21.80 7.35
C GLN A 12 8.12 -23.09 7.24
N ASN A 13 8.73 -24.20 6.85
CA ASN A 13 8.06 -25.51 6.76
C ASN A 13 7.73 -26.12 8.14
N ASN A 14 8.37 -25.64 9.20
CA ASN A 14 8.16 -26.10 10.57
C ASN A 14 7.14 -25.25 11.36
N LEU A 15 6.63 -24.16 10.77
CA LEU A 15 5.63 -23.33 11.41
C LEU A 15 4.33 -24.13 11.63
N PRO A 16 3.65 -23.94 12.78
CA PRO A 16 2.36 -24.57 13.00
C PRO A 16 1.34 -24.05 11.96
N ARG A 17 0.49 -24.95 11.46
CA ARG A 17 -0.67 -24.55 10.65
C ARG A 17 -1.65 -23.74 11.49
N LEU A 18 -2.40 -22.84 10.85
CA LEU A 18 -3.43 -22.07 11.52
C LEU A 18 -4.46 -23.01 12.18
N PRO A 19 -4.63 -22.98 13.51
CA PRO A 19 -5.55 -23.88 14.20
C PRO A 19 -7.01 -23.52 13.88
N VAL A 20 -7.90 -24.48 14.10
CA VAL A 20 -9.35 -24.25 14.09
C VAL A 20 -9.84 -24.28 15.55
N PRO A 21 -10.26 -23.14 16.14
CA PRO A 21 -10.78 -23.12 17.50
C PRO A 21 -12.09 -23.91 17.60
N THR A 22 -12.42 -24.38 18.80
CA THR A 22 -13.68 -25.10 19.02
C THR A 22 -14.89 -24.15 18.90
N LEU A 23 -16.04 -24.68 18.47
CA LEU A 23 -17.29 -23.91 18.43
C LEU A 23 -17.63 -23.29 19.79
N ALA A 24 -17.47 -24.06 20.87
CA ALA A 24 -17.75 -23.60 22.24
C ALA A 24 -16.84 -22.44 22.68
N GLU A 25 -15.55 -22.51 22.36
CA GLU A 25 -14.62 -21.42 22.68
C GLU A 25 -14.97 -20.15 21.90
N THR A 26 -15.24 -20.28 20.60
CA THR A 26 -15.61 -19.17 19.72
C THR A 26 -16.93 -18.53 20.17
N ALA A 27 -17.96 -19.33 20.44
CA ALA A 27 -19.27 -18.87 20.94
C ALA A 27 -19.14 -18.08 22.26
N ARG A 28 -18.37 -18.62 23.22
CA ARG A 28 -18.12 -17.94 24.50
C ARG A 28 -17.39 -16.61 24.32
N LYS A 29 -16.37 -16.56 23.46
CA LYS A 29 -15.63 -15.31 23.17
C LYS A 29 -16.51 -14.30 22.43
N TYR A 30 -17.33 -14.76 21.49
CA TYR A 30 -18.28 -13.91 20.75
C TYR A 30 -19.25 -13.22 21.70
N LEU A 31 -19.96 -13.99 22.56
CA LEU A 31 -20.89 -13.43 23.54
C LEU A 31 -20.21 -12.43 24.50
N LYS A 32 -18.98 -12.73 24.95
CA LYS A 32 -18.21 -11.79 25.78
C LYS A 32 -17.89 -10.49 25.03
N THR A 33 -17.66 -10.56 23.72
CA THR A 33 -17.25 -9.42 22.89
C THR A 33 -18.43 -8.52 22.53
N VAL A 34 -19.58 -9.11 22.20
CA VAL A 34 -20.78 -8.33 21.82
C VAL A 34 -21.58 -7.83 23.02
N GLY A 35 -21.46 -8.47 24.19
CA GLY A 35 -22.23 -8.10 25.38
C GLY A 35 -22.20 -6.61 25.74
N PRO A 36 -21.04 -5.93 25.76
CA PRO A 36 -20.96 -4.49 26.03
C PRO A 36 -21.55 -3.58 24.94
N LEU A 37 -21.89 -4.13 23.77
CA LEU A 37 -22.42 -3.39 22.61
C LEU A 37 -23.94 -3.51 22.47
N LEU A 38 -24.58 -4.37 23.28
CA LEU A 38 -25.98 -4.73 23.15
C LEU A 38 -26.75 -4.35 24.43
N ASN A 39 -28.03 -4.05 24.29
CA ASN A 39 -28.91 -3.97 25.45
C ASN A 39 -29.29 -5.37 25.97
N ASN A 40 -29.97 -5.44 27.12
CA ASN A 40 -30.31 -6.72 27.77
C ASN A 40 -31.16 -7.65 26.89
N ASP A 41 -32.14 -7.10 26.16
CA ASP A 41 -33.05 -7.90 25.34
C ASP A 41 -32.32 -8.43 24.10
N GLU A 42 -31.53 -7.59 23.43
CA GLU A 42 -30.67 -7.97 22.30
C GLU A 42 -29.64 -9.02 22.70
N PHE A 43 -29.01 -8.87 23.88
CA PHE A 43 -28.04 -9.83 24.37
C PHE A 43 -28.68 -11.18 24.72
N ASN A 44 -29.84 -11.16 25.37
CA ASN A 44 -30.61 -12.38 25.67
C ASN A 44 -31.02 -13.11 24.40
N GLU A 45 -31.43 -12.39 23.36
CA GLU A 45 -31.78 -12.99 22.08
C GLU A 45 -30.54 -13.54 21.36
N THR A 46 -29.45 -12.78 21.34
CA THR A 46 -28.16 -13.22 20.78
C THR A 46 -27.68 -14.50 21.46
N LYS A 47 -27.84 -14.61 22.78
CA LYS A 47 -27.47 -15.81 23.53
C LYS A 47 -28.25 -17.05 23.06
N LYS A 48 -29.57 -16.93 22.88
CA LYS A 48 -30.40 -18.04 22.37
C LYS A 48 -29.97 -18.45 20.95
N ILE A 49 -29.72 -17.48 20.07
CA ILE A 49 -29.25 -17.74 18.69
C ILE A 49 -27.92 -18.49 18.72
N VAL A 50 -26.97 -18.06 19.57
CA VAL A 50 -25.67 -18.72 19.69
C VAL A 50 -25.80 -20.13 20.24
N GLU A 51 -26.64 -20.34 21.27
CA GLU A 51 -26.91 -21.66 21.83
C GLU A 51 -27.49 -22.62 20.77
N GLN A 52 -28.48 -22.17 20.00
CA GLN A 52 -29.04 -22.94 18.88
C GLN A 52 -27.99 -23.23 17.82
N PHE A 53 -27.23 -22.22 17.39
CA PHE A 53 -26.19 -22.36 16.37
C PHE A 53 -25.12 -23.36 16.78
N GLN A 54 -24.72 -23.42 18.06
CA GLN A 54 -23.75 -24.39 18.54
C GLN A 54 -24.20 -25.85 18.34
N HIS A 55 -25.50 -26.12 18.43
CA HIS A 55 -26.06 -27.45 18.18
C HIS A 55 -26.17 -27.76 16.68
N GLU A 56 -26.49 -26.77 15.86
CA GLU A 56 -26.74 -26.96 14.42
C GLU A 56 -25.46 -26.89 13.56
N SER A 57 -24.38 -26.30 14.08
CA SER A 57 -23.15 -25.99 13.30
C SER A 57 -22.04 -27.02 13.41
N GLU A 58 -22.24 -28.16 14.10
CA GLU A 58 -21.26 -29.25 14.14
C GLU A 58 -20.78 -29.69 12.73
N PRO A 59 -21.67 -29.86 11.72
CA PRO A 59 -21.23 -30.19 10.36
C PRO A 59 -20.35 -29.10 9.73
N LEU A 60 -20.56 -27.83 10.06
CA LEU A 60 -19.74 -26.72 9.55
C LEU A 60 -18.34 -26.75 10.17
N GLN A 61 -18.23 -27.06 11.46
CA GLN A 61 -16.94 -27.23 12.14
C GLN A 61 -16.17 -28.42 11.56
N GLU A 62 -16.84 -29.53 11.26
CA GLU A 62 -16.21 -30.69 10.60
C GLU A 62 -15.68 -30.35 9.21
N LEU A 63 -16.44 -29.60 8.41
CA LEU A 63 -15.99 -29.12 7.10
C LEU A 63 -14.75 -28.22 7.23
N LEU A 64 -14.73 -27.35 8.24
CA LEU A 64 -13.60 -26.46 8.50
C LEU A 64 -12.34 -27.23 8.93
N LEU A 65 -12.50 -28.25 9.77
CA LEU A 65 -11.42 -29.15 10.17
C LEU A 65 -10.86 -29.94 8.98
N LYS A 66 -11.73 -30.46 8.10
CA LYS A 66 -11.29 -31.14 6.86
C LYS A 66 -10.50 -30.18 5.97
N ARG A 67 -10.97 -28.94 5.81
CA ARG A 67 -10.25 -27.89 5.06
C ARG A 67 -8.86 -27.62 5.63
N ALA A 68 -8.73 -27.51 6.96
CA ALA A 68 -7.45 -27.29 7.64
C ALA A 68 -6.46 -28.46 7.51
N GLN A 69 -6.95 -29.68 7.25
CA GLN A 69 -6.09 -30.82 6.96
C GLN A 69 -5.52 -30.76 5.52
N THR A 70 -6.31 -30.28 4.56
CA THR A 70 -5.94 -30.25 3.14
C THR A 70 -5.16 -29.01 2.72
N GLU A 71 -5.39 -27.88 3.36
CA GLU A 71 -4.75 -26.60 3.01
C GLU A 71 -3.58 -26.26 3.94
N GLU A 72 -2.60 -25.48 3.44
CA GLU A 72 -1.51 -24.96 4.26
C GLU A 72 -2.03 -23.99 5.33
N ASN A 73 -3.00 -23.16 4.95
CA ASN A 73 -3.74 -22.27 5.83
C ASN A 73 -5.19 -22.22 5.35
N TRP A 74 -6.13 -22.71 6.17
CA TRP A 74 -7.55 -22.84 5.78
C TRP A 74 -8.25 -21.50 5.54
N LEU A 75 -7.72 -20.41 6.08
CA LEU A 75 -8.34 -19.09 6.08
C LEU A 75 -7.75 -18.17 5.01
N SER A 76 -6.53 -18.39 4.54
CA SER A 76 -5.78 -17.41 3.74
C SER A 76 -6.53 -16.93 2.48
N GLN A 77 -7.03 -17.87 1.67
CA GLN A 77 -7.76 -17.54 0.45
C GLN A 77 -9.11 -16.87 0.76
N TRP A 78 -9.85 -17.37 1.74
CA TRP A 78 -11.12 -16.76 2.15
C TRP A 78 -10.93 -15.36 2.72
N TRP A 79 -9.90 -15.14 3.53
CA TRP A 79 -9.56 -13.83 4.07
C TRP A 79 -9.21 -12.86 2.94
N LEU A 80 -8.36 -13.28 2.00
CA LEU A 80 -7.98 -12.48 0.85
C LEU A 80 -9.21 -12.08 0.01
N ASP A 81 -10.05 -13.05 -0.33
CA ASP A 81 -11.22 -12.82 -1.17
C ASP A 81 -12.26 -11.95 -0.45
N LYS A 82 -12.68 -12.35 0.76
CA LYS A 82 -13.78 -11.71 1.48
C LYS A 82 -13.43 -10.34 2.06
N THR A 83 -12.19 -10.15 2.50
CA THR A 83 -11.77 -8.89 3.13
C THR A 83 -11.30 -7.87 2.10
N TYR A 84 -10.67 -8.33 1.01
CA TYR A 84 -10.03 -7.43 0.05
C TYR A 84 -10.62 -7.53 -1.35
N LEU A 85 -10.55 -8.68 -2.02
CA LEU A 85 -10.76 -8.76 -3.47
C LEU A 85 -12.25 -8.64 -3.89
N GLU A 86 -13.18 -9.13 -3.06
CA GLU A 86 -14.63 -9.00 -3.29
C GLU A 86 -15.16 -7.63 -2.88
N TRP A 87 -14.43 -6.88 -2.05
CA TRP A 87 -14.90 -5.58 -1.58
C TRP A 87 -14.83 -4.52 -2.67
N ARG A 88 -15.90 -3.72 -2.81
CA ARG A 88 -16.12 -2.85 -4.00
C ARG A 88 -15.95 -1.35 -3.77
N LEU A 89 -15.69 -0.92 -2.53
CA LEU A 89 -15.38 0.48 -2.19
C LEU A 89 -14.03 0.96 -2.76
N ASN A 90 -13.83 2.27 -2.74
CA ASN A 90 -12.59 2.93 -3.14
C ASN A 90 -11.37 2.36 -2.39
N LEU A 91 -10.24 2.20 -3.07
CA LEU A 91 -8.99 1.77 -2.43
C LEU A 91 -8.41 2.83 -1.47
N PRO A 92 -8.19 4.10 -1.88
CA PRO A 92 -7.73 5.11 -0.92
C PRO A 92 -8.74 5.30 0.21
N ILE A 93 -8.24 5.66 1.40
CA ILE A 93 -9.00 5.87 2.65
C ILE A 93 -9.55 4.58 3.27
N PHE A 94 -10.25 3.72 2.53
CA PHE A 94 -10.85 2.50 3.09
C PHE A 94 -9.90 1.29 3.16
N TYR A 95 -8.97 1.18 2.21
CA TYR A 95 -8.08 0.02 2.10
C TYR A 95 -6.62 0.40 2.24
N ASN A 96 -6.16 1.25 1.32
CA ASN A 96 -4.75 1.54 1.18
C ASN A 96 -4.31 2.46 2.31
N PRO A 97 -3.44 1.97 3.22
CA PRO A 97 -2.87 2.83 4.23
C PRO A 97 -1.81 3.71 3.59
N ALA A 98 -1.54 4.84 4.24
CA ALA A 98 -0.47 5.74 3.85
C ALA A 98 0.47 5.97 5.03
N VAL A 99 1.75 6.11 4.71
CA VAL A 99 2.81 6.36 5.68
C VAL A 99 3.50 7.66 5.29
N VAL A 100 3.53 8.63 6.20
CA VAL A 100 4.31 9.87 6.04
C VAL A 100 5.65 9.68 6.73
N LEU A 101 6.74 9.87 6.00
CA LEU A 101 8.11 9.71 6.49
C LEU A 101 8.67 11.03 7.05
N PRO A 102 9.77 10.98 7.82
CA PRO A 102 10.46 12.19 8.27
C PRO A 102 10.78 13.13 7.10
N ARG A 103 10.46 14.41 7.29
CA ARG A 103 10.68 15.45 6.27
C ARG A 103 12.18 15.64 6.02
N GLN A 104 12.56 15.59 4.74
CA GLN A 104 13.90 15.81 4.26
C GLN A 104 14.22 17.31 4.12
N SER A 105 15.50 17.66 4.02
CA SER A 105 15.97 19.05 3.96
C SER A 105 15.92 19.68 2.57
N TYR A 106 15.82 18.90 1.49
CA TYR A 106 15.82 19.42 0.12
C TYR A 106 14.56 20.24 -0.21
N ARG A 107 14.70 21.20 -1.13
CA ARG A 107 13.63 22.13 -1.55
C ARG A 107 13.59 22.35 -3.07
N ASN A 108 14.28 21.52 -3.85
CA ASN A 108 14.35 21.65 -5.29
C ASN A 108 14.23 20.27 -5.96
N PHE A 109 14.01 20.29 -7.27
CA PHE A 109 13.83 19.06 -8.05
C PHE A 109 15.05 18.14 -7.98
N ASP A 110 16.27 18.68 -7.99
CA ASP A 110 17.49 17.88 -7.94
C ASP A 110 17.58 17.04 -6.65
N GLY A 111 17.35 17.68 -5.50
CA GLY A 111 17.29 16.97 -4.22
C GLY A 111 16.11 15.98 -4.12
N GLN A 112 14.97 16.29 -4.73
CA GLN A 112 13.82 15.38 -4.83
C GLN A 112 14.21 14.08 -5.54
N ILE A 113 14.84 14.17 -6.71
CA ILE A 113 15.24 12.99 -7.48
C ILE A 113 16.47 12.28 -6.90
N GLN A 114 17.37 12.99 -6.21
CA GLN A 114 18.47 12.35 -5.46
C GLN A 114 17.92 11.48 -4.33
N TYR A 115 16.97 11.99 -3.55
CA TYR A 115 16.32 11.23 -2.49
C TYR A 115 15.55 10.03 -3.07
N ALA A 116 14.76 10.24 -4.13
CA ALA A 116 14.03 9.16 -4.79
C ALA A 116 14.94 8.05 -5.31
N ALA A 117 16.08 8.40 -5.94
CA ALA A 117 17.05 7.43 -6.45
C ALA A 117 17.69 6.59 -5.33
N ASN A 118 18.10 7.23 -4.22
CA ASN A 118 18.63 6.53 -3.05
C ASN A 118 17.60 5.60 -2.41
N PHE A 119 16.35 6.07 -2.28
CA PHE A 119 15.26 5.29 -1.69
C PHE A 119 14.95 4.05 -2.54
N ILE A 120 14.81 4.20 -3.86
CA ILE A 120 14.63 3.07 -4.79
C ILE A 120 15.80 2.11 -4.71
N HIS A 121 17.04 2.61 -4.78
CA HIS A 121 18.22 1.75 -4.71
C HIS A 121 18.24 0.94 -3.40
N SER A 122 17.87 1.55 -2.27
CA SER A 122 17.76 0.84 -1.00
C SER A 122 16.70 -0.27 -1.01
N ILE A 123 15.52 -0.01 -1.57
CA ILE A 123 14.49 -1.04 -1.77
C ILE A 123 15.03 -2.21 -2.59
N LEU A 124 15.79 -1.94 -3.66
CA LEU A 124 16.40 -3.01 -4.47
C LEU A 124 17.44 -3.82 -3.68
N ARG A 125 18.21 -3.17 -2.80
CA ARG A 125 19.12 -3.87 -1.89
C ARG A 125 18.35 -4.77 -0.92
N TYR A 126 17.28 -4.27 -0.31
CA TYR A 126 16.45 -5.07 0.60
C TYR A 126 15.77 -6.23 -0.11
N ARG A 127 15.28 -6.01 -1.33
CA ARG A 127 14.74 -7.07 -2.20
C ARG A 127 15.76 -8.19 -2.39
N SER A 128 17.02 -7.89 -2.66
CA SER A 128 18.05 -8.94 -2.78
C SER A 128 18.24 -9.73 -1.49
N LEU A 129 18.16 -9.07 -0.32
CA LEU A 129 18.19 -9.79 0.96
C LEU A 129 16.99 -10.75 1.09
N ILE A 130 15.80 -10.35 0.63
CA ILE A 130 14.62 -11.23 0.63
C ILE A 130 14.81 -12.41 -0.35
N ASP A 131 15.25 -12.13 -1.57
CA ASP A 131 15.44 -13.13 -2.63
C ASP A 131 16.51 -14.16 -2.24
N ASP A 132 17.60 -13.69 -1.63
CA ASP A 132 18.72 -14.52 -1.16
C ASP A 132 18.47 -15.17 0.21
N ASN A 133 17.31 -14.94 0.84
CA ASN A 133 16.94 -15.44 2.17
C ASN A 133 17.89 -14.99 3.29
N GLN A 134 18.32 -13.73 3.24
CA GLN A 134 19.26 -13.11 4.18
C GLN A 134 18.60 -12.13 5.16
N ILE A 135 17.29 -11.91 5.07
CA ILE A 135 16.58 -11.14 6.09
C ILE A 135 16.48 -11.95 7.41
N PRO A 136 16.60 -11.31 8.58
CA PRO A 136 16.36 -11.96 9.87
C PRO A 136 14.94 -12.52 9.93
N ILE A 137 14.78 -13.67 10.61
CA ILE A 137 13.47 -14.26 10.87
C ILE A 137 12.82 -13.48 12.01
N ASP A 138 11.62 -12.98 11.78
CA ASP A 138 10.85 -12.28 12.80
C ASP A 138 10.36 -13.27 13.86
N HIS A 139 10.28 -12.82 15.11
CA HIS A 139 9.85 -13.66 16.23
C HIS A 139 8.78 -12.95 17.08
N PHE A 140 7.84 -13.72 17.60
CA PHE A 140 6.96 -13.29 18.69
C PHE A 140 7.37 -14.04 19.96
N GLY A 141 8.07 -13.35 20.86
CA GLY A 141 8.76 -14.03 21.96
C GLY A 141 9.86 -14.94 21.42
N SER A 142 9.76 -16.24 21.69
CA SER A 142 10.67 -17.27 21.16
C SER A 142 10.19 -17.91 19.86
N ASP A 143 8.95 -17.63 19.43
CA ASP A 143 8.34 -18.36 18.32
C ASP A 143 8.62 -17.64 17.00
N PRO A 144 9.14 -18.34 15.97
CA PRO A 144 9.38 -17.75 14.66
C PRO A 144 8.06 -17.39 13.97
N LEU A 145 8.09 -16.33 13.17
CA LEU A 145 6.96 -15.84 12.39
C LEU A 145 7.11 -16.20 10.91
N CYS A 146 5.96 -16.22 10.22
CA CYS A 146 5.90 -16.47 8.78
C CYS A 146 6.54 -15.32 8.01
N MET A 147 7.48 -15.64 7.11
CA MET A 147 8.24 -14.66 6.32
C MET A 147 7.66 -14.45 4.91
N ASP A 148 6.52 -15.06 4.58
CA ASP A 148 5.95 -15.08 3.23
C ASP A 148 5.54 -13.70 2.72
N GLN A 149 5.03 -12.82 3.60
CA GLN A 149 4.57 -11.48 3.23
C GLN A 149 5.69 -10.61 2.65
N TYR A 150 6.95 -10.78 3.09
CA TYR A 150 8.09 -10.00 2.58
C TYR A 150 8.28 -10.17 1.07
N ARG A 151 7.91 -11.32 0.50
CA ARG A 151 8.01 -11.60 -0.94
C ARG A 151 6.87 -10.99 -1.76
N LYS A 152 5.86 -10.43 -1.09
CA LYS A 152 4.62 -9.94 -1.68
C LYS A 152 4.47 -8.42 -1.63
N VAL A 153 5.49 -7.70 -1.17
CA VAL A 153 5.46 -6.22 -1.07
C VAL A 153 5.78 -5.54 -2.41
N LEU A 154 6.61 -6.18 -3.23
CA LEU A 154 7.05 -5.63 -4.51
C LEU A 154 6.45 -6.43 -5.65
N GLY A 155 6.16 -5.73 -6.75
CA GLY A 155 5.94 -6.41 -8.00
C GLY A 155 4.54 -6.91 -8.28
N ILE A 156 3.59 -6.49 -7.45
CA ILE A 156 2.22 -6.93 -7.51
C ILE A 156 1.35 -5.72 -7.87
N CYS A 157 0.29 -5.98 -8.60
CA CYS A 157 -0.72 -4.99 -8.95
C CYS A 157 -2.09 -5.65 -8.83
N ARG A 158 -3.03 -4.96 -8.19
CA ARG A 158 -4.43 -5.38 -8.11
C ARG A 158 -5.15 -4.97 -9.38
N ILE A 159 -5.75 -5.92 -10.07
CA ILE A 159 -6.48 -5.70 -11.31
C ILE A 159 -7.97 -5.65 -11.00
N PRO A 160 -8.67 -4.55 -11.32
CA PRO A 160 -10.10 -4.45 -11.08
C PRO A 160 -10.85 -5.45 -11.98
N ALA A 161 -11.89 -6.07 -11.44
CA ALA A 161 -12.80 -6.92 -12.23
C ALA A 161 -14.22 -6.79 -11.72
N LYS A 162 -15.21 -7.29 -12.48
CA LYS A 162 -16.64 -7.04 -12.24
C LYS A 162 -17.14 -7.41 -10.84
N SER A 163 -16.67 -8.52 -10.27
CA SER A 163 -17.18 -9.05 -8.99
C SER A 163 -16.08 -9.25 -7.97
N ILE A 164 -14.99 -9.92 -8.37
CA ILE A 164 -13.83 -10.16 -7.53
C ILE A 164 -12.58 -9.69 -8.27
N ASP A 165 -11.87 -8.74 -7.69
CA ASP A 165 -10.60 -8.25 -8.24
C ASP A 165 -9.56 -9.38 -8.27
N ARG A 166 -8.50 -9.19 -9.04
CA ARG A 166 -7.43 -10.20 -9.19
C ARG A 166 -6.10 -9.61 -8.84
N LEU A 167 -5.14 -10.45 -8.48
CA LEU A 167 -3.77 -10.03 -8.28
C LEU A 167 -2.94 -10.42 -9.51
N HIS A 168 -2.34 -9.42 -10.14
CA HIS A 168 -1.33 -9.62 -11.16
C HIS A 168 0.01 -9.87 -10.46
N LEU A 169 0.38 -11.14 -10.40
CA LEU A 169 1.70 -11.58 -9.97
C LEU A 169 2.60 -11.64 -11.21
N TYR A 170 3.70 -10.92 -11.17
CA TYR A 170 4.66 -10.87 -12.25
C TYR A 170 5.36 -12.21 -12.54
N LYS A 171 6.04 -12.26 -13.69
CA LYS A 171 6.91 -13.38 -14.09
C LYS A 171 8.33 -13.17 -13.54
N LYS A 172 8.95 -14.21 -13.00
CA LYS A 172 10.25 -14.23 -12.30
C LYS A 172 11.37 -13.32 -12.88
N ASP A 173 11.42 -13.12 -14.20
CA ASP A 173 12.44 -12.30 -14.89
C ASP A 173 12.00 -10.87 -15.30
N GLY A 174 10.73 -10.51 -15.08
CA GLY A 174 10.09 -9.29 -15.61
C GLY A 174 10.33 -8.00 -14.82
N HIS A 175 10.83 -8.10 -13.59
CA HIS A 175 10.95 -6.96 -12.67
C HIS A 175 12.27 -6.25 -12.73
N ARG A 176 12.45 -5.52 -13.83
CA ARG A 176 13.66 -4.73 -14.07
C ARG A 176 13.41 -3.23 -14.09
N HIS A 177 12.21 -2.78 -13.70
CA HIS A 177 11.84 -1.37 -13.78
C HIS A 177 10.92 -0.91 -12.65
N VAL A 178 10.88 0.42 -12.52
CA VAL A 178 9.91 1.20 -11.74
C VAL A 178 9.03 1.96 -12.73
N ALA A 179 7.73 2.04 -12.47
CA ALA A 179 6.84 2.95 -13.20
C ALA A 179 6.88 4.32 -12.51
N VAL A 180 7.17 5.39 -13.24
CA VAL A 180 7.30 6.74 -12.68
C VAL A 180 6.13 7.61 -13.15
N PHE A 181 5.45 8.19 -12.17
CA PHE A 181 4.39 9.17 -12.30
C PHE A 181 4.98 10.52 -11.94
N TYR A 182 4.90 11.49 -12.86
CA TYR A 182 5.61 12.77 -12.74
C TYR A 182 4.65 13.94 -12.95
N ARG A 183 4.45 14.75 -11.89
CA ARG A 183 3.68 16.01 -11.90
C ARG A 183 2.32 15.93 -12.60
N ASN A 184 1.53 14.92 -12.28
CA ASN A 184 0.18 14.72 -12.83
C ASN A 184 0.09 14.52 -14.35
N ASN A 185 1.21 14.38 -15.08
CA ASN A 185 1.19 14.03 -16.50
C ASN A 185 0.95 12.52 -16.69
N VAL A 186 -0.13 12.01 -16.11
CA VAL A 186 -0.37 10.56 -15.95
C VAL A 186 -0.92 9.87 -17.18
N ASN A 187 -1.11 10.62 -18.25
CA ASN A 187 -1.32 10.04 -19.56
C ASN A 187 0.00 9.58 -20.19
N ILE A 188 1.14 9.93 -19.59
CA ILE A 188 2.47 9.45 -19.92
C ILE A 188 3.06 8.77 -18.69
N ILE A 189 3.29 7.47 -18.77
CA ILE A 189 3.98 6.71 -17.73
C ILE A 189 5.41 6.47 -18.18
N TYR A 190 6.36 6.80 -17.31
CA TYR A 190 7.77 6.58 -17.60
C TYR A 190 8.23 5.23 -17.05
N ARG A 191 8.89 4.46 -17.89
CA ARG A 191 9.53 3.20 -17.53
C ARG A 191 10.98 3.49 -17.14
N LEU A 192 11.26 3.43 -15.85
CA LEU A 192 12.60 3.61 -15.29
C LEU A 192 13.27 2.25 -15.10
N PRO A 193 14.26 1.85 -15.93
CA PRO A 193 15.02 0.66 -15.67
C PRO A 193 15.83 0.81 -14.37
N VAL A 194 15.87 -0.25 -13.59
CA VAL A 194 16.60 -0.34 -12.31
C VAL A 194 17.49 -1.58 -12.23
N TYR A 195 17.54 -2.36 -13.30
CA TYR A 195 18.52 -3.42 -13.54
C TYR A 195 19.12 -3.25 -14.93
N ASP A 196 20.36 -3.69 -15.12
CA ASP A 196 20.98 -3.82 -16.44
C ASP A 196 20.51 -5.08 -17.18
N ASP A 197 21.00 -5.27 -18.41
CA ASP A 197 20.66 -6.42 -19.25
C ASP A 197 21.19 -7.74 -18.66
N GLN A 198 22.30 -7.67 -17.92
CA GLN A 198 22.91 -8.80 -17.20
C GLN A 198 22.15 -9.16 -15.92
N GLY A 199 21.17 -8.36 -15.49
CA GLY A 199 20.37 -8.57 -14.30
C GLY A 199 21.01 -8.04 -13.01
N ASN A 200 22.03 -7.19 -13.10
CA ASN A 200 22.58 -6.48 -11.94
C ASN A 200 21.74 -5.25 -11.63
N LYS A 201 21.61 -4.93 -10.34
CA LYS A 201 20.94 -3.70 -9.89
C LYS A 201 21.73 -2.48 -10.34
N LEU A 202 21.05 -1.46 -10.86
CA LEU A 202 21.68 -0.17 -11.15
C LEU A 202 22.03 0.56 -9.84
N SER A 203 23.12 1.34 -9.88
CA SER A 203 23.50 2.20 -8.74
C SER A 203 22.52 3.38 -8.60
N ALA A 204 22.51 3.99 -7.42
CA ALA A 204 21.72 5.18 -7.17
C ALA A 204 22.07 6.34 -8.13
N GLU A 205 23.34 6.50 -8.50
CA GLU A 205 23.80 7.54 -9.45
C GLU A 205 23.22 7.35 -10.85
N VAL A 206 23.12 6.11 -11.33
CA VAL A 206 22.53 5.80 -12.64
C VAL A 206 21.02 6.04 -12.61
N ILE A 207 20.34 5.62 -11.53
CA ILE A 207 18.91 5.89 -11.32
C ILE A 207 18.64 7.40 -11.28
N TYR A 208 19.45 8.16 -10.54
CA TYR A 208 19.39 9.63 -10.49
C TYR A 208 19.63 10.25 -11.88
N THR A 209 20.60 9.73 -12.63
CA THR A 209 20.90 10.16 -14.01
C THR A 209 19.69 9.99 -14.93
N HIS A 210 18.97 8.87 -14.83
CA HIS A 210 17.73 8.66 -15.57
C HIS A 210 16.64 9.64 -15.17
N LEU A 211 16.39 9.81 -13.86
CA LEU A 211 15.35 10.72 -13.35
C LEU A 211 15.61 12.18 -13.74
N LYS A 212 16.88 12.59 -13.87
CA LYS A 212 17.26 13.95 -14.29
C LYS A 212 16.77 14.29 -15.71
N LYS A 213 16.44 13.29 -16.54
CA LYS A 213 15.90 13.47 -17.90
C LYS A 213 14.39 13.66 -17.96
N LEU A 214 13.66 13.49 -16.86
CA LEU A 214 12.20 13.64 -16.86
C LEU A 214 11.72 15.00 -17.40
N PRO A 215 12.31 16.16 -17.02
CA PRO A 215 11.88 17.45 -17.57
C PRO A 215 12.05 17.54 -19.09
N ASP A 216 13.11 16.92 -19.65
CA ASP A 216 13.39 16.94 -21.10
C ASP A 216 12.37 16.10 -21.90
N LEU A 217 11.71 15.14 -21.25
CA LEU A 217 10.75 14.22 -21.88
C LEU A 217 9.30 14.64 -21.69
N GLN A 218 9.07 15.66 -20.86
CA GLN A 218 7.73 16.17 -20.55
C GLN A 218 7.11 16.80 -21.78
N GLU A 219 5.89 16.37 -22.10
CA GLU A 219 5.08 16.98 -23.14
C GLU A 219 4.11 17.97 -22.48
N SER A 220 4.03 19.19 -23.01
CA SER A 220 3.01 20.17 -22.62
C SER A 220 1.70 19.86 -23.34
N ASP A 221 0.66 19.52 -22.59
CA ASP A 221 -0.69 19.42 -23.13
C ASP A 221 -1.66 20.07 -22.15
N GLU A 222 -2.24 21.21 -22.54
CA GLU A 222 -2.99 22.09 -21.63
C GLU A 222 -4.38 21.56 -21.24
N LYS A 223 -4.89 20.50 -21.88
CA LYS A 223 -6.26 19.99 -21.70
C LYS A 223 -6.34 18.47 -21.82
N GLN A 224 -5.78 17.77 -20.84
CA GLN A 224 -5.84 16.31 -20.82
C GLN A 224 -6.74 15.77 -19.72
N THR A 225 -7.69 14.94 -20.12
CA THR A 225 -8.41 14.00 -19.25
C THR A 225 -7.39 13.09 -18.57
N LEU A 226 -7.29 13.13 -17.25
CA LEU A 226 -6.32 12.33 -16.48
C LEU A 226 -6.91 10.95 -16.17
N ILE A 227 -6.07 9.91 -16.10
CA ILE A 227 -6.54 8.54 -15.86
C ILE A 227 -6.16 7.95 -14.49
N GLY A 228 -5.16 8.52 -13.80
CA GLY A 228 -4.68 7.92 -12.55
C GLY A 228 -5.73 7.91 -11.43
N HIS A 229 -6.63 8.92 -11.40
CA HIS A 229 -7.72 8.98 -10.43
C HIS A 229 -8.77 7.87 -10.62
N LEU A 230 -8.82 7.20 -11.77
CA LEU A 230 -9.73 6.08 -11.99
C LEU A 230 -9.49 4.95 -10.99
N THR A 231 -8.23 4.73 -10.62
CA THR A 231 -7.86 3.72 -9.61
C THR A 231 -8.31 4.09 -8.19
N ALA A 232 -8.66 5.35 -7.96
CA ALA A 232 -9.22 5.85 -6.71
C ALA A 232 -10.75 5.69 -6.62
N ASP A 233 -11.43 5.40 -7.73
CA ASP A 233 -12.88 5.25 -7.77
C ASP A 233 -13.34 3.90 -7.22
N GLU A 234 -14.64 3.72 -7.06
CA GLU A 234 -15.23 2.44 -6.68
C GLU A 234 -14.86 1.34 -7.68
N ARG A 235 -14.52 0.15 -7.16
CA ARG A 235 -13.98 -0.94 -7.98
C ARG A 235 -14.92 -1.33 -9.11
N GLN A 236 -16.23 -1.32 -8.85
CA GLN A 236 -17.28 -1.66 -9.81
C GLN A 236 -17.40 -0.66 -10.98
N LEU A 237 -16.99 0.59 -10.78
CA LEU A 237 -16.97 1.63 -11.80
C LEU A 237 -15.63 1.66 -12.55
N TRP A 238 -14.53 1.40 -11.83
CA TRP A 238 -13.21 1.29 -12.42
C TRP A 238 -13.06 0.07 -13.35
N ALA A 239 -13.54 -1.10 -12.92
CA ALA A 239 -13.38 -2.36 -13.67
C ALA A 239 -13.76 -2.30 -15.16
N PRO A 240 -14.95 -1.81 -15.56
CA PRO A 240 -15.31 -1.74 -16.98
C PRO A 240 -14.45 -0.75 -17.77
N ILE A 241 -14.02 0.37 -17.16
CA ILE A 241 -13.14 1.34 -17.82
C ILE A 241 -11.75 0.74 -18.00
N TYR A 242 -11.22 0.04 -16.99
CA TYR A 242 -9.96 -0.68 -17.09
C TYR A 242 -10.00 -1.74 -18.20
N GLU A 243 -11.06 -2.54 -18.28
CA GLU A 243 -11.24 -3.56 -19.33
C GLU A 243 -11.22 -2.93 -20.73
N GLN A 244 -11.96 -1.84 -20.94
CA GLN A 244 -11.97 -1.13 -22.21
C GLN A 244 -10.59 -0.53 -22.55
N LEU A 245 -9.96 0.18 -21.62
CA LEU A 245 -8.64 0.78 -21.83
C LEU A 245 -7.55 -0.26 -22.08
N SER A 246 -7.56 -1.39 -21.36
CA SER A 246 -6.57 -2.47 -21.48
C SER A 246 -6.77 -3.35 -22.71
N SER A 247 -7.98 -3.35 -23.31
CA SER A 247 -8.25 -4.05 -24.57
C SER A 247 -7.64 -3.36 -25.80
N ILE A 248 -7.27 -2.08 -25.67
CA ILE A 248 -6.66 -1.29 -26.74
C ILE A 248 -5.19 -1.71 -26.91
N PRO A 249 -4.78 -2.24 -28.08
CA PRO A 249 -3.42 -2.71 -28.30
C PRO A 249 -2.33 -1.67 -27.99
N GLU A 250 -2.58 -0.40 -28.29
CA GLU A 250 -1.68 0.73 -28.05
C GLU A 250 -1.44 0.97 -26.55
N ASN A 251 -2.43 0.68 -25.72
CA ASN A 251 -2.36 0.88 -24.26
C ASN A 251 -1.64 -0.27 -23.54
N LYS A 252 -1.48 -1.42 -24.21
CA LYS A 252 -0.90 -2.62 -23.61
C LYS A 252 0.45 -2.34 -22.95
N ASN A 253 1.35 -1.65 -23.64
CA ASN A 253 2.69 -1.35 -23.11
C ASN A 253 2.65 -0.44 -21.86
N LEU A 254 1.65 0.45 -21.76
CA LEU A 254 1.47 1.29 -20.58
C LEU A 254 1.00 0.46 -19.37
N PHE A 255 -0.01 -0.39 -19.56
CA PHE A 255 -0.50 -1.26 -18.50
C PHE A 255 0.55 -2.31 -18.10
N ASP A 256 1.27 -2.90 -19.04
CA ASP A 256 2.41 -3.79 -18.76
C ASP A 256 3.49 -3.04 -17.96
N THR A 257 3.80 -1.78 -18.33
CA THR A 257 4.74 -0.94 -17.58
C THR A 257 4.31 -0.72 -16.13
N ILE A 258 3.03 -0.49 -15.86
CA ILE A 258 2.54 -0.30 -14.49
C ILE A 258 2.45 -1.65 -13.74
N ASN A 259 1.76 -2.62 -14.32
CA ASN A 259 1.43 -3.89 -13.68
C ASN A 259 2.69 -4.71 -13.38
N ASP A 260 3.65 -4.77 -14.31
CA ASP A 260 4.92 -5.47 -14.14
C ASP A 260 6.01 -4.65 -13.44
N SER A 261 5.75 -3.39 -13.05
CA SER A 261 6.76 -2.62 -12.30
C SER A 261 7.01 -3.21 -10.91
N LEU A 262 8.19 -2.96 -10.34
CA LEU A 262 8.46 -3.32 -8.94
C LEU A 262 7.62 -2.52 -7.96
N LEU A 263 7.49 -1.24 -8.24
CA LEU A 263 6.74 -0.26 -7.50
C LEU A 263 6.42 0.90 -8.45
N VAL A 264 5.51 1.76 -8.01
CA VAL A 264 5.26 3.05 -8.64
C VAL A 264 6.02 4.14 -7.85
N LEU A 265 6.78 4.98 -8.53
CA LEU A 265 7.36 6.20 -7.98
C LEU A 265 6.48 7.38 -8.38
N CYS A 266 5.90 8.08 -7.40
CA CYS A 266 5.16 9.32 -7.61
C CYS A 266 6.04 10.51 -7.24
N LEU A 267 6.51 11.23 -8.26
CA LEU A 267 7.18 12.52 -8.09
C LEU A 267 6.11 13.61 -8.12
N ASP A 268 5.66 13.99 -6.92
CA ASP A 268 4.58 14.94 -6.73
C ASP A 268 5.00 16.37 -7.09
N GLU A 269 4.00 17.18 -7.42
CA GLU A 269 4.13 18.63 -7.51
C GLU A 269 3.75 19.29 -6.17
N SER A 270 4.05 20.58 -6.02
CA SER A 270 3.67 21.33 -4.83
C SER A 270 2.15 21.42 -4.73
N TYR A 271 1.60 21.01 -3.58
CA TYR A 271 0.17 20.96 -3.29
C TYR A 271 -0.24 21.90 -2.13
N GLN A 272 0.68 22.75 -1.66
CA GLN A 272 0.38 23.69 -0.58
C GLN A 272 -0.39 24.91 -1.08
N SER A 273 -1.39 25.32 -0.29
CA SER A 273 -2.05 26.62 -0.40
C SER A 273 -1.04 27.74 -0.12
N SER A 274 -1.04 28.74 -0.99
CA SER A 274 -0.21 29.96 -0.98
C SER A 274 -0.49 30.93 0.19
N ASN A 275 -0.95 30.44 1.34
CA ASN A 275 -1.32 31.29 2.47
C ASN A 275 -0.33 31.13 3.65
N ASP A 276 0.38 32.22 3.95
CA ASP A 276 1.35 32.40 5.05
C ASP A 276 0.78 32.22 6.48
N LYS A 277 -0.44 31.71 6.63
CA LYS A 277 -1.16 31.56 7.92
C LYS A 277 -1.53 30.11 8.27
N THR A 278 -0.91 29.12 7.63
CA THR A 278 -1.17 27.71 7.96
C THR A 278 -0.50 27.30 9.27
N THR A 279 -1.23 26.66 10.18
CA THR A 279 -0.65 26.10 11.40
C THR A 279 0.12 24.82 11.09
N GLU A 280 0.96 24.35 12.03
CA GLU A 280 1.65 23.07 11.88
C GLU A 280 0.65 21.90 11.80
N GLU A 281 -0.46 21.97 12.52
CA GLU A 281 -1.54 20.97 12.48
C GLU A 281 -2.21 20.93 11.10
N ASP A 282 -2.54 22.11 10.54
CA ASP A 282 -3.09 22.21 9.18
C ASP A 282 -2.12 21.60 8.17
N ASN A 283 -0.84 21.92 8.28
CA ASN A 283 0.20 21.38 7.40
C ASN A 283 0.30 19.85 7.52
N GLN A 284 0.28 19.28 8.74
CA GLN A 284 0.30 17.82 8.93
C GLN A 284 -0.97 17.15 8.36
N LYS A 285 -2.14 17.78 8.50
CA LYS A 285 -3.37 17.34 7.86
C LYS A 285 -3.23 17.31 6.34
N PHE A 286 -2.81 18.41 5.71
CA PHE A 286 -2.63 18.47 4.26
C PHE A 286 -1.63 17.44 3.74
N VAL A 287 -0.52 17.27 4.45
CA VAL A 287 0.48 16.24 4.15
C VAL A 287 -0.18 14.87 4.23
N GLY A 288 -0.80 14.51 5.37
CA GLY A 288 -1.46 13.22 5.57
C GLY A 288 -2.48 12.89 4.47
N LEU A 289 -3.36 13.84 4.13
CA LEU A 289 -4.36 13.71 3.06
C LEU A 289 -3.69 13.56 1.67
N ASN A 290 -2.59 14.27 1.37
CA ASN A 290 -1.86 14.09 0.12
C ASN A 290 -1.25 12.69 -0.03
N PHE A 291 -0.72 12.10 1.04
CA PHE A 291 -0.19 10.73 1.00
C PHE A 291 -1.30 9.67 1.00
N LEU A 292 -2.43 9.93 1.67
CA LEU A 292 -3.57 9.03 1.73
C LEU A 292 -4.31 8.91 0.40
N HIS A 293 -4.61 10.04 -0.25
CA HIS A 293 -5.44 10.06 -1.46
C HIS A 293 -5.01 11.10 -2.51
N GLY A 294 -3.92 11.84 -2.31
CA GLY A 294 -3.39 12.81 -3.28
C GLY A 294 -4.02 14.20 -3.24
N GLY A 295 -4.92 14.48 -2.30
CA GLY A 295 -5.49 15.82 -2.10
C GLY A 295 -6.51 16.30 -3.15
N GLY A 296 -6.95 15.47 -4.09
CA GLY A 296 -7.92 15.79 -5.14
C GLY A 296 -7.33 15.71 -6.56
N THR A 297 -8.17 15.58 -7.59
CA THR A 297 -7.72 15.40 -8.99
C THR A 297 -6.97 16.60 -9.56
N LYS A 298 -7.23 17.81 -9.03
CA LYS A 298 -6.48 19.03 -9.35
C LYS A 298 -5.14 19.13 -8.61
N ASN A 299 -4.92 18.28 -7.61
CA ASN A 299 -3.67 18.17 -6.86
C ASN A 299 -2.94 16.91 -7.33
N ASN A 300 -2.57 15.98 -6.46
CA ASN A 300 -1.75 14.80 -6.79
C ASN A 300 -2.55 13.49 -6.86
N THR A 301 -3.88 13.48 -6.75
CA THR A 301 -4.67 12.22 -6.84
C THR A 301 -4.49 11.53 -8.18
N ALA A 302 -4.38 12.30 -9.26
CA ALA A 302 -4.10 11.75 -10.57
C ALA A 302 -2.67 11.18 -10.65
N ASN A 303 -1.69 11.71 -9.91
CA ASN A 303 -0.32 11.23 -9.79
C ASN A 303 -0.18 9.94 -8.95
N ARG A 304 -1.15 9.02 -9.03
CA ARG A 304 -1.21 7.78 -8.26
C ARG A 304 -1.70 6.64 -9.14
N TRP A 305 -1.38 5.42 -8.70
CA TRP A 305 -1.98 4.18 -9.17
C TRP A 305 -2.30 3.31 -7.95
N PHE A 306 -3.48 3.51 -7.35
CA PHE A 306 -3.86 2.88 -6.07
C PHE A 306 -3.95 1.35 -6.14
N ASP A 307 -4.06 0.79 -7.34
CA ASP A 307 -3.98 -0.63 -7.61
C ASP A 307 -2.58 -1.22 -7.38
N LYS A 308 -1.52 -0.39 -7.39
CA LYS A 308 -0.14 -0.88 -7.19
C LYS A 308 0.11 -1.18 -5.73
N THR A 309 0.66 -2.37 -5.44
CA THR A 309 0.97 -2.80 -4.07
C THR A 309 1.86 -1.83 -3.31
N LEU A 310 2.88 -1.26 -3.97
CA LEU A 310 3.73 -0.25 -3.35
C LEU A 310 3.87 0.98 -4.24
N GLN A 311 3.50 2.14 -3.69
CA GLN A 311 3.74 3.45 -4.26
C GLN A 311 4.67 4.23 -3.34
N VAL A 312 5.83 4.65 -3.85
CA VAL A 312 6.75 5.57 -3.17
C VAL A 312 6.42 6.98 -3.64
N ILE A 313 6.02 7.85 -2.71
CA ILE A 313 5.62 9.22 -3.00
C ILE A 313 6.73 10.16 -2.50
N VAL A 314 7.25 11.01 -3.38
CA VAL A 314 8.31 11.96 -3.06
C VAL A 314 7.89 13.35 -3.53
N GLY A 315 7.59 14.23 -2.59
CA GLY A 315 7.21 15.62 -2.87
C GLY A 315 8.42 16.55 -3.01
N PRO A 316 8.24 17.75 -3.60
CA PRO A 316 9.33 18.68 -3.90
C PRO A 316 9.85 19.42 -2.64
N ASN A 317 9.05 19.44 -1.56
CA ASN A 317 9.32 20.21 -0.33
C ASN A 317 9.89 19.37 0.82
N GLY A 318 10.48 18.22 0.50
CA GLY A 318 11.10 17.30 1.46
C GLY A 318 10.14 16.27 2.07
N TYR A 319 8.84 16.38 1.87
CA TYR A 319 7.90 15.33 2.32
C TYR A 319 8.00 14.12 1.42
N SER A 320 8.05 12.93 2.04
CA SER A 320 8.03 11.65 1.34
C SER A 320 7.23 10.64 2.15
N GLY A 321 6.88 9.53 1.52
CA GLY A 321 5.89 8.63 2.07
C GLY A 321 5.59 7.47 1.17
N LEU A 322 4.68 6.62 1.65
CA LEU A 322 4.16 5.48 0.91
C LEU A 322 2.64 5.54 0.86
N ASN A 323 2.09 4.93 -0.19
CA ASN A 323 0.74 4.40 -0.21
C ASN A 323 0.85 2.95 -0.67
N TYR A 324 0.17 2.02 -0.01
CA TYR A 324 0.29 0.60 -0.36
C TYR A 324 -1.07 -0.10 -0.39
N GLU A 325 -1.22 -1.04 -1.32
CA GLU A 325 -2.42 -1.89 -1.41
C GLU A 325 -2.30 -3.03 -0.39
N HIS A 326 -3.32 -3.16 0.47
CA HIS A 326 -3.21 -3.88 1.74
C HIS A 326 -3.36 -5.41 1.61
N SER A 327 -3.80 -5.93 0.46
CA SER A 327 -4.33 -7.30 0.37
C SER A 327 -3.32 -8.41 0.71
N LEU A 328 -2.02 -8.16 0.58
CA LEU A 328 -0.97 -9.18 0.71
C LEU A 328 0.09 -8.94 1.78
N ALA A 329 0.17 -7.72 2.34
CA ALA A 329 1.20 -7.37 3.30
C ALA A 329 0.64 -6.44 4.38
N GLU A 330 0.93 -6.80 5.62
CA GLU A 330 0.57 -6.04 6.81
C GLU A 330 1.54 -4.87 7.04
N GLY A 331 1.09 -3.86 7.79
CA GLY A 331 1.85 -2.64 8.04
C GLY A 331 3.23 -2.87 8.69
N GLY A 332 3.38 -3.92 9.51
CA GLY A 332 4.68 -4.28 10.10
C GLY A 332 5.75 -4.59 9.05
N ILE A 333 5.38 -5.34 8.00
CA ILE A 333 6.28 -5.73 6.91
C ILE A 333 6.70 -4.50 6.08
N ILE A 334 5.74 -3.60 5.81
CA ILE A 334 5.99 -2.33 5.12
C ILE A 334 6.92 -1.45 5.95
N THR A 335 6.73 -1.40 7.27
CA THR A 335 7.56 -0.60 8.19
C THR A 335 9.01 -1.09 8.20
N THR A 336 9.25 -2.40 8.24
CA THR A 336 10.61 -2.96 8.17
C THR A 336 11.33 -2.57 6.88
N LEU A 337 10.64 -2.63 5.73
CA LEU A 337 11.19 -2.17 4.44
C LEU A 337 11.54 -0.66 4.48
N VAL A 338 10.64 0.15 5.03
CA VAL A 338 10.82 1.60 5.17
C VAL A 338 12.00 1.94 6.06
N ASP A 339 12.12 1.29 7.22
CA ASP A 339 13.20 1.56 8.17
C ASP A 339 14.57 1.26 7.54
N TYR A 340 14.68 0.13 6.83
CA TYR A 340 15.88 -0.19 6.05
C TYR A 340 16.17 0.88 4.99
N ALA A 341 15.15 1.35 4.28
CA ALA A 341 15.30 2.39 3.26
C ALA A 341 15.76 3.73 3.87
N LEU A 342 15.18 4.15 4.99
CA LEU A 342 15.53 5.36 5.71
C LEU A 342 16.95 5.31 6.27
N ASP A 343 17.36 4.19 6.85
CA ASP A 343 18.72 4.03 7.40
C ASP A 343 19.79 4.11 6.30
N TYR A 344 19.52 3.52 5.14
CA TYR A 344 20.39 3.73 3.97
C TYR A 344 20.46 5.20 3.58
N CYS A 345 19.32 5.88 3.41
CA CYS A 345 19.26 7.27 2.98
C CYS A 345 19.97 8.24 3.93
N LYS A 346 20.03 7.96 5.25
CA LYS A 346 20.79 8.77 6.22
C LYS A 346 22.29 8.80 5.95
N THR A 347 22.82 7.74 5.35
CA THR A 347 24.25 7.56 5.08
C THR A 347 24.63 7.77 3.62
N ALA A 348 23.63 8.03 2.76
CA ALA A 348 23.84 8.19 1.33
C ALA A 348 24.63 9.47 1.05
N VAL A 349 25.68 9.35 0.23
CA VAL A 349 26.44 10.50 -0.26
C VAL A 349 25.68 11.21 -1.38
N PRO A 350 25.94 12.52 -1.62
CA PRO A 350 25.37 13.22 -2.76
C PRO A 350 25.67 12.49 -4.08
N LEU A 351 24.63 12.28 -4.88
CA LEU A 351 24.75 11.54 -6.13
C LEU A 351 25.28 12.45 -7.24
N VAL A 352 26.19 11.92 -8.06
CA VAL A 352 26.75 12.64 -9.20
C VAL A 352 26.16 12.10 -10.49
N HIS A 353 25.87 13.00 -11.44
CA HIS A 353 25.41 12.61 -12.75
C HIS A 353 26.48 11.78 -13.47
N THR A 354 26.06 10.67 -14.07
CA THR A 354 26.94 9.80 -14.86
C THR A 354 26.82 10.15 -16.35
N ASN A 355 27.88 9.92 -17.12
CA ASN A 355 27.85 10.12 -18.58
C ASN A 355 27.12 9.00 -19.35
N GLN A 356 26.41 8.11 -18.64
CA GLN A 356 25.69 7.03 -19.29
C GLN A 356 24.43 7.56 -19.98
N PRO A 357 24.10 7.06 -21.19
CA PRO A 357 22.86 7.45 -21.87
C PRO A 357 21.66 7.00 -21.06
N SER A 358 20.63 7.85 -20.97
CA SER A 358 19.43 7.50 -20.24
C SER A 358 18.62 6.45 -20.99
N LEU A 359 18.27 5.36 -20.29
CA LEU A 359 17.39 4.30 -20.79
C LEU A 359 15.93 4.51 -20.38
N LEU A 360 15.60 5.69 -19.83
CA LEU A 360 14.24 6.06 -19.48
C LEU A 360 13.39 6.11 -20.75
N SER A 361 12.31 5.31 -20.80
CA SER A 361 11.34 5.35 -21.89
C SER A 361 9.96 5.78 -21.37
N LYS A 362 9.05 6.13 -22.28
CA LYS A 362 7.71 6.56 -21.94
C LYS A 362 6.65 5.81 -22.74
N CYS A 363 5.50 5.60 -22.11
CA CYS A 363 4.32 5.01 -22.71
C CYS A 363 3.18 6.00 -22.57
N ARG A 364 2.44 6.25 -23.65
CA ARG A 364 1.28 7.15 -23.65
C ARG A 364 -0.01 6.34 -23.71
N ILE A 365 -1.02 6.77 -22.96
CA ILE A 365 -2.35 6.19 -23.06
C ILE A 365 -3.12 6.80 -24.23
N VAL A 366 -3.83 5.95 -24.94
CA VAL A 366 -4.89 6.30 -25.89
C VAL A 366 -6.22 6.21 -25.13
N ILE A 367 -6.90 7.35 -25.04
CA ILE A 367 -8.23 7.45 -24.43
C ILE A 367 -9.25 7.47 -25.57
N PRO A 368 -10.08 6.41 -25.73
CA PRO A 368 -11.13 6.41 -26.71
C PRO A 368 -12.28 7.33 -26.27
N LYS A 369 -13.00 7.94 -27.21
CA LYS A 369 -14.07 8.91 -26.89
C LYS A 369 -15.18 8.31 -26.03
N GLU A 370 -15.39 7.00 -26.18
CA GLU A 370 -16.41 6.22 -25.50
C GLU A 370 -16.23 6.19 -23.97
N VAL A 371 -14.98 6.34 -23.47
CA VAL A 371 -14.71 6.35 -22.02
C VAL A 371 -14.54 7.73 -21.44
N GLU A 372 -14.35 8.78 -22.25
CA GLU A 372 -14.06 10.14 -21.77
C GLU A 372 -15.10 10.62 -20.75
N GLN A 373 -16.39 10.42 -21.05
CA GLN A 373 -17.48 10.80 -20.15
C GLN A 373 -17.41 10.04 -18.81
N SER A 374 -17.09 8.74 -18.85
CA SER A 374 -16.94 7.92 -17.65
C SER A 374 -15.76 8.38 -16.79
N ILE A 375 -14.68 8.86 -17.41
CA ILE A 375 -13.52 9.39 -16.71
C ILE A 375 -13.85 10.72 -16.00
N ILE A 376 -14.60 11.61 -16.67
CA ILE A 376 -15.06 12.89 -16.09
C ILE A 376 -16.00 12.65 -14.91
N GLU A 377 -16.89 11.66 -15.02
CA GLU A 377 -17.78 11.30 -13.92
C GLU A 377 -17.02 10.67 -12.74
N SER A 378 -16.00 9.87 -13.03
CA SER A 378 -15.10 9.32 -12.02
C SER A 378 -14.38 10.44 -11.25
N GLU A 379 -13.87 11.45 -11.95
CA GLU A 379 -13.23 12.62 -11.32
C GLU A 379 -14.18 13.30 -10.31
N LYS A 380 -15.44 13.52 -10.70
CA LYS A 380 -16.44 14.14 -9.81
C LYS A 380 -16.70 13.30 -8.56
N ARG A 381 -16.84 11.98 -8.72
CA ARG A 381 -17.07 11.06 -7.58
C ARG A 381 -15.85 11.01 -6.65
N VAL A 382 -14.65 10.87 -7.21
CA VAL A 382 -13.41 10.80 -6.45
C VAL A 382 -13.19 12.08 -5.63
N ASN A 383 -13.38 13.26 -6.23
CA ASN A 383 -13.26 14.52 -5.50
C ASN A 383 -14.31 14.63 -4.38
N LYS A 384 -15.57 14.30 -4.67
CA LYS A 384 -16.65 14.32 -3.66
C LYS A 384 -16.33 13.40 -2.47
N PHE A 385 -15.80 12.21 -2.73
CA PHE A 385 -15.42 11.26 -1.69
C PHE A 385 -14.21 11.76 -0.87
N ILE A 386 -13.17 12.27 -1.53
CA ILE A 386 -11.99 12.82 -0.88
C ILE A 386 -12.33 14.03 -0.01
N GLU A 387 -13.23 14.91 -0.48
CA GLU A 387 -13.72 16.07 0.29
C GLU A 387 -14.46 15.66 1.56
N ASN A 388 -14.99 14.43 1.63
CA ASN A 388 -15.66 13.88 2.81
C ASN A 388 -14.69 13.17 3.79
N CYS A 389 -13.38 13.25 3.56
CA CYS A 389 -12.37 12.70 4.47
C CYS A 389 -11.87 13.80 5.41
N ASP A 390 -12.09 13.59 6.72
CA ASP A 390 -11.48 14.42 7.76
C ASP A 390 -10.31 13.69 8.43
N LEU A 391 -9.21 14.40 8.63
CA LEU A 391 -7.99 13.88 9.22
C LEU A 391 -7.43 14.86 10.24
N ILE A 392 -7.13 14.33 11.42
CA ILE A 392 -6.36 15.02 12.45
C ILE A 392 -5.13 14.18 12.74
N VAL A 393 -3.95 14.81 12.65
CA VAL A 393 -2.69 14.20 13.04
C VAL A 393 -2.32 14.77 14.40
N HIS A 394 -2.52 13.98 15.45
CA HIS A 394 -2.22 14.40 16.82
C HIS A 394 -0.92 13.77 17.32
N LYS A 395 0.11 14.60 17.52
CA LYS A 395 1.37 14.17 18.15
C LYS A 395 1.27 14.34 19.66
N TYR A 396 1.00 13.24 20.38
CA TYR A 396 0.90 13.25 21.83
C TYR A 396 2.27 13.52 22.49
N PRO A 397 2.47 14.64 23.23
CA PRO A 397 3.80 15.06 23.67
C PRO A 397 4.17 14.59 25.08
N GLU A 398 3.21 14.16 25.90
CA GLU A 398 3.40 14.03 27.35
C GLU A 398 4.21 12.78 27.74
N TYR A 399 3.95 11.65 27.09
CA TYR A 399 4.64 10.40 27.37
C TYR A 399 4.55 9.41 26.20
N GLY A 400 5.29 8.30 26.31
CA GLY A 400 5.27 7.22 25.34
C GLY A 400 5.63 5.88 25.98
N LYS A 401 6.36 5.04 25.23
CA LYS A 401 6.70 3.66 25.65
C LYS A 401 7.43 3.59 26.99
N ASP A 402 8.21 4.62 27.35
CA ASP A 402 8.99 4.62 28.59
C ASP A 402 8.10 4.72 29.84
N PHE A 403 7.02 5.50 29.78
CA PHE A 403 6.02 5.55 30.85
C PHE A 403 5.35 4.19 31.05
N ALA A 404 4.95 3.52 29.97
CA ALA A 404 4.35 2.19 30.04
C ALA A 404 5.32 1.17 30.66
N LYS A 405 6.60 1.19 30.27
CA LYS A 405 7.65 0.32 30.82
C LYS A 405 7.86 0.56 32.32
N GLN A 406 7.94 1.81 32.77
CA GLN A 406 8.11 2.16 34.19
C GLN A 406 6.97 1.63 35.05
N ASN A 407 5.76 1.59 34.50
CA ASN A 407 4.56 1.11 35.18
C ASN A 407 4.26 -0.38 34.94
N LYS A 408 5.13 -1.10 34.22
CA LYS A 408 4.94 -2.53 33.85
C LYS A 408 3.63 -2.79 33.11
N LEU A 409 3.24 -1.84 32.25
CA LEU A 409 2.02 -1.92 31.43
C LEU A 409 2.38 -2.07 29.95
N SER A 410 1.47 -2.65 29.18
CA SER A 410 1.55 -2.63 27.72
C SER A 410 1.14 -1.23 27.23
N ILE A 411 2.00 -0.57 26.45
CA ILE A 411 1.67 0.72 25.83
C ILE A 411 0.45 0.61 24.91
N ASP A 412 0.31 -0.51 24.21
CA ASP A 412 -0.85 -0.77 23.34
C ASP A 412 -2.13 -0.86 24.17
N ALA A 413 -2.12 -1.59 25.30
CA ALA A 413 -3.27 -1.67 26.18
C ALA A 413 -3.67 -0.31 26.77
N ILE A 414 -2.69 0.53 27.15
CA ILE A 414 -2.95 1.91 27.62
C ILE A 414 -3.66 2.70 26.53
N ILE A 415 -3.15 2.67 25.30
CA ILE A 415 -3.73 3.40 24.16
C ILE A 415 -5.15 2.89 23.86
N GLN A 416 -5.35 1.58 23.79
CA GLN A 416 -6.66 0.99 23.52
C GLN A 416 -7.70 1.38 24.58
N VAL A 417 -7.34 1.31 25.87
CA VAL A 417 -8.25 1.74 26.95
C VAL A 417 -8.51 3.25 26.89
N ALA A 418 -7.49 4.07 26.59
CA ALA A 418 -7.66 5.51 26.43
C ALA A 418 -8.63 5.84 25.28
N LEU A 419 -8.55 5.12 24.15
CA LEU A 419 -9.49 5.25 23.03
C LEU A 419 -10.92 4.87 23.44
N GLN A 420 -11.10 3.79 24.22
CA GLN A 420 -12.42 3.41 24.75
C GLN A 420 -12.99 4.49 25.68
N VAL A 421 -12.17 5.06 26.59
CA VAL A 421 -12.59 6.15 27.47
C VAL A 421 -12.94 7.41 26.68
N ALA A 422 -12.16 7.75 25.65
CA ALA A 422 -12.44 8.88 24.78
C ALA A 422 -13.78 8.69 24.04
N TYR A 423 -13.99 7.52 23.44
CA TYR A 423 -15.24 7.19 22.76
C TYR A 423 -16.44 7.27 23.72
N PHE A 424 -16.31 6.67 24.91
CA PHE A 424 -17.37 6.71 25.94
C PHE A 424 -17.69 8.13 26.43
N ARG A 425 -16.74 9.06 26.42
CA ARG A 425 -16.97 10.45 26.87
C ARG A 425 -17.52 11.36 25.77
N CYS A 426 -17.22 11.05 24.52
CA CYS A 426 -17.53 11.92 23.38
C CYS A 426 -18.75 11.48 22.58
N VAL A 427 -19.10 10.18 22.60
CA VAL A 427 -20.13 9.60 21.72
C VAL A 427 -21.26 8.96 22.51
N LEU A 428 -20.95 8.21 23.56
CA LEU A 428 -21.93 7.63 24.48
C LEU A 428 -22.25 8.60 25.61
#